data_AF-A0A2A5CGZ3-F1
#
_entry.id   AF-A0A2A5CGZ3-F1
#
_cell.length_a   1.000
_cell.length_b   1.000
_cell.length_c   1.000
_cell.angle_alpha   90.00
_cell.angle_beta   90.00
_cell.angle_gamma   90.00
#
_symmetry.space_group_name_H-M   'P 1'
#
loop_
_entity.id
_entity.type
_entity.pdbx_description
1 polymer ?
#
loop_
_entity_poly.entity_id
_entity_poly.type
_entity_poly.pdbx_seq_one_letter_code
_entity_poly.pdbx_strand_id
1 'polypeptide(L)'
;MTKTTTIKAISIATAIALTTSFSTAVYAQDTGEVAKKEISISKNNARNLVKSLLKRDYHGQGLKARSTKKIGDKWVVRIKDRSSTIATAYVDVKTGNIHVK
;
A
#
# COMPACT_ATOMS: atom_id res chain seq x y z
N MET A 1 -1.02 4.97 -39.12
CA MET A 1 0.07 4.43 -38.27
C MET A 1 -0.39 4.38 -36.82
N THR A 2 -0.75 3.22 -36.30
CA THR A 2 -1.11 3.00 -34.89
C THR A 2 0.14 2.55 -34.13
N LYS A 3 0.64 3.38 -33.23
CA LYS A 3 1.78 3.03 -32.36
C LYS A 3 1.24 2.27 -31.16
N THR A 4 1.40 0.96 -31.18
CA THR A 4 1.13 0.06 -30.05
C THR A 4 2.21 0.27 -28.99
N THR A 5 1.92 1.08 -27.97
CA THR A 5 2.83 1.31 -26.84
C THR A 5 2.71 0.13 -25.89
N THR A 6 3.53 -0.89 -26.09
CA THR A 6 3.65 -2.05 -25.19
C THR A 6 4.32 -1.61 -23.88
N ILE A 7 3.53 -1.35 -22.85
CA ILE A 7 4.05 -1.08 -21.51
C ILE A 7 4.48 -2.43 -20.91
N LYS A 8 5.79 -2.65 -20.79
CA LYS A 8 6.36 -3.82 -20.11
C LYS A 8 5.79 -3.89 -18.69
N ALA A 9 5.16 -5.01 -18.35
CA ALA A 9 4.69 -5.29 -17.01
C ALA A 9 5.90 -5.38 -16.06
N ILE A 10 6.03 -4.39 -15.18
CA ILE A 10 7.01 -4.39 -14.09
C ILE A 10 6.40 -5.21 -12.94
N SER A 11 6.60 -6.52 -12.98
CA SER A 11 6.34 -7.41 -11.84
C SER A 11 7.49 -7.31 -10.84
N ILE A 12 7.53 -6.25 -10.03
CA ILE A 12 8.41 -6.20 -8.86
C ILE A 12 7.59 -6.66 -7.65
N ALA A 13 7.69 -7.95 -7.34
CA ALA A 13 7.25 -8.49 -6.06
C ALA A 13 8.30 -8.19 -4.99
N THR A 14 8.44 -6.91 -4.59
CA THR A 14 9.22 -6.55 -3.40
C THR A 14 8.35 -6.74 -2.17
N ALA A 15 8.53 -7.87 -1.49
CA ALA A 15 8.05 -8.06 -0.13
C ALA A 15 8.89 -7.18 0.81
N ILE A 16 8.36 -6.00 1.17
CA ILE A 16 8.99 -5.14 2.17
C ILE A 16 8.30 -5.48 3.50
N ALA A 17 8.90 -6.37 4.27
CA ALA A 17 8.58 -6.50 5.68
C ALA A 17 9.08 -5.24 6.40
N LEU A 18 8.24 -4.22 6.51
CA LEU A 18 8.51 -3.03 7.32
C LEU A 18 8.22 -3.38 8.79
N THR A 19 9.23 -3.91 9.48
CA THR A 19 9.27 -3.91 10.95
C THR A 19 9.59 -2.50 11.42
N THR A 20 8.58 -1.64 11.53
CA THR A 20 8.74 -0.36 12.23
C THR A 20 8.50 -0.58 13.71
N SER A 21 9.60 -0.83 14.43
CA SER A 21 9.69 -0.71 15.87
C SER A 21 9.50 0.75 16.27
N PHE A 22 8.32 1.09 16.79
CA PHE A 22 8.12 2.30 17.59
C PHE A 22 8.09 1.90 19.05
N SER A 23 9.19 2.17 19.74
CA SER A 23 9.30 2.09 21.20
C SER A 23 8.46 3.21 21.82
N THR A 24 7.41 2.85 22.57
CA THR A 24 7.14 3.29 23.96
C THR A 24 5.71 2.93 24.33
N ALA A 25 5.57 1.80 25.04
CA ALA A 25 4.50 1.59 26.02
C ALA A 25 5.05 0.55 27.02
N VAL A 26 5.44 1.02 28.20
CA VAL A 26 5.65 0.15 29.35
C VAL A 26 4.29 -0.39 29.73
N TYR A 27 4.06 -1.67 29.43
CA TYR A 27 3.04 -2.48 30.08
C TYR A 27 3.68 -3.81 30.44
N ALA A 28 3.76 -4.07 31.73
CA ALA A 28 4.01 -5.40 32.25
C ALA A 28 3.01 -6.36 31.60
N GLN A 29 3.50 -7.41 30.95
CA GLN A 29 2.66 -8.55 30.60
C GLN A 29 3.31 -9.81 31.16
N ASP A 30 2.77 -10.17 32.31
CA ASP A 30 2.59 -11.54 32.77
C ASP A 30 2.35 -12.50 31.59
N THR A 31 2.91 -13.69 31.75
CA THR A 31 2.72 -14.85 30.87
C THR A 31 1.24 -15.03 30.47
N GLY A 32 0.93 -14.85 29.18
CA GLY A 32 -0.39 -15.11 28.65
C GLY A 32 -0.34 -15.14 27.13
N GLU A 33 -0.82 -16.24 26.56
CA GLU A 33 -0.98 -16.53 25.12
C GLU A 33 -0.94 -15.29 24.21
N VAL A 34 0.01 -15.27 23.29
CA VAL A 34 0.02 -14.30 22.19
C VAL A 34 -1.16 -14.64 21.27
N ALA A 35 -2.34 -14.11 21.60
CA ALA A 35 -3.46 -14.03 20.69
C ALA A 35 -2.93 -13.37 19.41
N LYS A 36 -2.79 -14.16 18.33
CA LYS A 36 -2.41 -13.66 17.00
C LYS A 36 -3.51 -12.72 16.53
N LYS A 37 -3.41 -11.45 16.92
CA LYS A 37 -4.30 -10.40 16.47
C LYS A 37 -4.17 -10.37 14.95
N GLU A 38 -5.21 -10.76 14.22
CA GLU A 38 -5.27 -10.55 12.77
C GLU A 38 -5.16 -9.04 12.54
N ILE A 39 -3.96 -8.57 12.19
CA ILE A 39 -3.70 -7.16 11.90
C ILE A 39 -4.29 -6.87 10.53
N SER A 40 -5.58 -6.55 10.51
CA SER A 40 -6.26 -6.03 9.32
C SER A 40 -5.76 -4.62 9.01
N ILE A 41 -5.25 -4.42 7.80
CA ILE A 41 -4.77 -3.12 7.34
C ILE A 41 -5.97 -2.16 7.29
N SER A 42 -5.86 -1.04 8.01
CA SER A 42 -6.88 0.01 7.99
C SER A 42 -6.81 0.84 6.70
N LYS A 43 -7.91 1.53 6.36
CA LYS A 43 -8.02 2.43 5.21
C LYS A 43 -6.86 3.43 5.11
N ASN A 44 -6.49 4.02 6.26
CA ASN A 44 -5.42 5.02 6.35
C ASN A 44 -4.05 4.38 6.14
N ASN A 45 -3.84 3.19 6.71
CA ASN A 45 -2.58 2.47 6.54
C ASN A 45 -2.38 2.05 5.07
N ALA A 46 -3.41 1.51 4.41
CA ALA A 46 -3.36 1.19 2.98
C ALA A 46 -3.00 2.40 2.10
N ARG A 47 -3.56 3.58 2.39
CA ARG A 47 -3.21 4.82 1.69
C ARG A 47 -1.76 5.24 1.94
N ASN A 48 -1.30 5.13 3.19
CA ASN A 48 0.06 5.48 3.56
C ASN A 48 1.08 4.55 2.91
N LEU A 49 0.80 3.25 2.82
CA LEU A 49 1.63 2.29 2.11
C LEU A 49 1.83 2.69 0.64
N VAL A 50 0.74 3.01 -0.07
CA VAL A 50 0.83 3.48 -1.47
C VAL A 50 1.55 4.83 -1.57
N LYS A 51 1.29 5.76 -0.63
CA LYS A 51 1.99 7.05 -0.60
C LYS A 51 3.50 6.89 -0.41
N SER A 52 3.92 5.99 0.49
CA SER A 52 5.33 5.69 0.73
C SER A 52 5.99 5.04 -0.49
N LEU A 53 5.31 4.10 -1.15
CA LEU A 53 5.77 3.50 -2.40
C LEU A 53 5.97 4.56 -3.49
N LEU A 54 4.98 5.44 -3.70
CA LEU A 54 5.09 6.53 -4.68
C LEU A 54 6.25 7.47 -4.37
N LYS A 55 6.46 7.81 -3.09
CA LYS A 55 7.57 8.68 -2.68
C LYS A 55 8.93 8.02 -2.96
N ARG A 56 9.04 6.71 -2.76
CA ARG A 56 10.31 5.98 -2.95
C ARG A 56 10.63 5.75 -4.43
N ASP A 57 9.66 5.24 -5.19
CA ASP A 57 9.91 4.73 -6.54
C ASP A 57 9.62 5.78 -7.63
N TYR A 58 8.81 6.79 -7.33
CA TYR A 58 8.36 7.83 -8.27
C TYR A 58 8.61 9.24 -7.72
N HIS A 59 9.68 9.40 -6.95
CA HIS A 59 10.04 10.68 -6.33
C HIS A 59 10.10 11.79 -7.39
N GLY A 60 9.46 12.93 -7.11
CA GLY A 60 9.45 14.09 -8.01
C GLY A 60 8.39 14.06 -9.13
N GLN A 61 7.66 12.97 -9.33
CA GLN A 61 6.65 12.87 -10.41
C GLN A 61 5.28 13.48 -10.07
N GLY A 62 5.14 14.17 -8.93
CA GLY A 62 3.89 14.84 -8.55
C GLY A 62 2.69 13.91 -8.26
N LEU A 63 2.92 12.59 -8.21
CA LEU A 63 1.88 11.58 -8.04
C LEU A 63 1.26 11.62 -6.64
N LYS A 64 -0.06 11.43 -6.57
CA LYS A 64 -0.83 11.50 -5.32
C LYS A 64 -1.72 10.28 -5.14
N ALA A 65 -1.59 9.63 -3.98
CA ALA A 65 -2.53 8.61 -3.50
C ALA A 65 -3.81 9.28 -2.97
N ARG A 66 -4.92 9.06 -3.68
CA ARG A 66 -6.26 9.56 -3.34
C ARG A 66 -7.11 8.50 -2.64
N SER A 67 -8.37 8.85 -2.39
CA SER A 67 -9.36 8.12 -1.60
C SER A 67 -9.32 6.61 -1.82
N THR A 68 -9.27 5.88 -0.71
CA THR A 68 -9.31 4.43 -0.66
C THR A 68 -10.76 3.92 -0.60
N LYS A 69 -11.12 2.90 -1.37
CA LYS A 69 -12.39 2.14 -1.23
C LYS A 69 -12.10 0.68 -0.94
N LYS A 70 -12.87 0.02 -0.06
CA LYS A 70 -12.75 -1.42 0.16
C LYS A 70 -13.55 -2.18 -0.91
N ILE A 71 -12.94 -3.17 -1.54
CA ILE A 71 -13.60 -4.11 -2.47
C ILE A 71 -13.11 -5.51 -2.08
N GLY A 72 -14.00 -6.32 -1.50
CA GLY A 72 -13.62 -7.60 -0.90
C GLY A 72 -12.52 -7.43 0.14
N ASP A 73 -11.46 -8.24 0.02
CA ASP A 73 -10.29 -8.21 0.90
C ASP A 73 -9.19 -7.25 0.43
N LYS A 74 -9.53 -6.26 -0.41
CA LYS A 74 -8.58 -5.30 -0.95
C LYS A 74 -9.02 -3.85 -0.72
N TRP A 75 -8.06 -3.01 -0.39
CA TRP A 75 -8.16 -1.56 -0.41
C TRP A 75 -7.72 -1.03 -1.77
N VAL A 76 -8.64 -0.38 -2.47
CA VAL A 76 -8.41 0.22 -3.79
C VAL A 76 -8.04 1.68 -3.62
N VAL A 77 -6.80 2.03 -3.95
CA VAL A 77 -6.23 3.37 -3.89
C VAL A 77 -6.03 3.90 -5.31
N ARG A 78 -6.63 5.05 -5.61
CA ARG A 78 -6.40 5.73 -6.90
C ARG A 78 -5.10 6.52 -6.86
N ILE A 79 -4.24 6.31 -7.84
CA ILE A 79 -3.03 7.11 -8.07
C ILE A 79 -3.38 8.18 -9.11
N LYS A 80 -3.17 9.44 -8.74
CA LYS A 80 -3.45 10.57 -9.60
C LYS A 80 -2.20 11.35 -9.96
N ASP A 81 -2.13 11.80 -11.20
CA ASP A 81 -1.31 12.94 -11.59
C ASP A 81 -2.24 14.15 -11.78
N ARG A 82 -1.97 15.23 -11.05
CA ARG A 82 -2.85 16.41 -10.95
C ARG A 82 -4.32 16.02 -10.70
N SER A 83 -5.19 16.15 -11.71
CA SER A 83 -6.63 15.84 -11.66
C SER A 83 -6.96 14.43 -12.18
N SER A 84 -6.11 13.85 -13.03
CA SER A 84 -6.32 12.60 -13.76
C SER A 84 -5.90 11.38 -12.95
N THR A 85 -6.69 10.31 -13.03
CA THR A 85 -6.28 9.00 -12.49
C THR A 85 -5.43 8.29 -13.52
N ILE A 86 -4.20 7.94 -13.15
CA ILE A 86 -3.23 7.30 -14.04
C ILE A 86 -3.06 5.82 -13.76
N ALA A 87 -3.32 5.40 -12.51
CA ALA A 87 -3.20 4.00 -12.09
C ALA A 87 -4.06 3.73 -10.86
N THR A 88 -4.30 2.45 -10.60
CA THR A 88 -5.04 1.99 -9.42
C THR A 88 -4.20 0.97 -8.66
N ALA A 89 -3.92 1.26 -7.39
CA ALA A 89 -3.28 0.34 -6.47
C ALA A 89 -4.32 -0.48 -5.71
N TYR A 90 -4.11 -1.78 -5.63
CA TYR A 90 -4.87 -2.72 -4.82
C TYR A 90 -3.97 -3.16 -3.66
N VAL A 91 -4.37 -2.84 -2.44
CA VAL A 91 -3.64 -3.20 -1.22
C VAL A 91 -4.41 -4.31 -0.52
N ASP A 92 -3.78 -5.47 -0.33
CA ASP A 92 -4.38 -6.58 0.38
C ASP A 92 -4.59 -6.25 1.87
N VAL A 93 -5.78 -6.52 2.39
CA VAL A 93 -6.18 -6.15 3.76
C VAL A 93 -5.44 -6.98 4.82
N LYS A 94 -5.01 -8.20 4.51
CA LYS A 94 -4.36 -9.10 5.46
C LYS A 94 -2.84 -8.95 5.44
N THR A 95 -2.28 -8.75 4.25
CA THR A 95 -0.82 -8.78 4.02
C THR A 95 -0.22 -7.41 3.75
N GLY A 96 -1.01 -6.43 3.33
CA GLY A 96 -0.51 -5.12 2.89
C GLY A 96 0.20 -5.12 1.54
N ASN A 97 0.18 -6.25 0.83
CA ASN A 97 0.76 -6.35 -0.51
C ASN A 97 0.08 -5.40 -1.48
N ILE A 98 0.87 -4.65 -2.26
CA ILE A 98 0.39 -3.65 -3.21
C ILE A 98 0.53 -4.19 -4.63
N HIS A 99 -0.57 -4.16 -5.39
CA HIS A 99 -0.58 -4.46 -6.82
C HIS A 99 -1.10 -3.24 -7.59
N VAL A 100 -0.30 -2.71 -8.51
CA VAL A 100 -0.67 -1.53 -9.30
C VAL A 100 -1.10 -1.97 -10.70
N LYS A 101 -2.26 -1.49 -11.16
CA LYS A 101 -2.81 -1.73 -12.50
C LYS A 101 -3.13 -0.41 -13.20
#